data_AF-A0A094H2T8-F1
#
_entry.id   AF-A0A094H2T8-F1
#
_cell.length_a   1.000
_cell.length_b   1.000
_cell.length_c   1.000
_cell.angle_alpha   90.00
_cell.angle_beta   90.00
_cell.angle_gamma   90.00
#
_symmetry.space_group_name_H-M   'P 1'
#
loop_
_entity.id
_entity.type
_entity.pdbx_description
1 polymer ?
#
loop_
_entity_poly.entity_id
_entity_poly.type
_entity_poly.pdbx_seq_one_letter_code
_entity_poly.pdbx_strand_id
1 'polypeptide(L)'
;MATLQSQPPTSEAYLVSYPAQHVVLLTINRPKVMNCIHAQGHWDMDAFFQWFDHEPSLRVAIITGAGPKAFCAGQDLIEQGRFKVNRPPTSSMKHPPSGFAGVSRRIGKKPIIAAVNGFALGGGFEITLNCDLVVASPTASFGLPEASVGLYAAAGGLPRVVRNCGLQIASEIAMTGRRLTAEEALKYSLINRVAKSPSTVMEESLELAAKISNLSPDAIIVTRSGLREAWETGSVERATQITSDRYDYQLGTAPNMKIGLVAFAQKKKPDVNQDVARYAPHEAAEYSAPHIPGRLLVDKNAPFGVDLLIPQVGGNARKTNVDYAKGKLNELIDVIIEGGAKVFVCAVGVPPKAVVEKLHKAGVLYANMVGHPKHAHKACQIGADIIVAQGGEAGGHTGDIPFSVLIPAVADAIKSYRSPLTGQPVYLAAGGGVFDGRSLAAALMLGASAVWVGTRFVASKESGASEHNKKTLVQAGFDQVIKTTIFTGRPVRHYATPYIKNWEENRQEEIKELLGKGIVPLQWELEKYDKEGKSTEEIEDQTTFMPMGYVGGLVTQLNQPAGDIVREMVDQAYELLRSPTGEDI
;
A
#
# COMPACT_ATOMS: atom_id res chain seq x y z
N MET A 1 31.82 8.60 -21.27
CA MET A 1 31.06 8.94 -20.05
C MET A 1 29.59 8.90 -20.39
N ALA A 2 28.73 8.44 -19.47
CA ALA A 2 27.29 8.48 -19.72
C ALA A 2 26.84 9.94 -19.83
N THR A 3 26.06 10.27 -20.86
CA THR A 3 25.51 11.61 -21.03
C THR A 3 24.40 11.80 -19.99
N LEU A 4 24.66 12.63 -18.98
CA LEU A 4 23.69 12.95 -17.94
C LEU A 4 22.53 13.75 -18.56
N GLN A 5 21.31 13.50 -18.09
CA GLN A 5 20.14 14.31 -18.46
C GLN A 5 20.12 15.65 -17.71
N SER A 6 20.66 15.69 -16.49
CA SER A 6 20.77 16.91 -15.70
C SER A 6 22.04 16.93 -14.86
N GLN A 7 22.52 18.12 -14.51
CA GLN A 7 23.66 18.25 -13.61
C GLN A 7 23.26 17.93 -12.17
N PRO A 8 24.12 17.24 -11.39
CA PRO A 8 23.85 17.00 -9.98
C PRO A 8 23.83 18.32 -9.19
N PRO A 9 23.04 18.41 -8.10
CA PRO A 9 23.15 19.50 -7.14
C PRO A 9 24.59 19.64 -6.62
N THR A 10 25.05 20.88 -6.45
CA THR A 10 26.38 21.19 -5.91
C THR A 10 26.31 21.52 -4.43
N SER A 11 27.36 21.18 -3.69
CA SER A 11 27.50 21.47 -2.26
C SER A 11 28.97 21.50 -1.87
N GLU A 12 29.31 22.27 -0.83
CA GLU A 12 30.63 22.20 -0.20
C GLU A 12 30.81 20.94 0.65
N ALA A 13 29.70 20.28 1.05
CA ALA A 13 29.72 19.12 1.93
C ALA A 13 30.20 17.83 1.24
N TYR A 14 30.17 17.78 -0.10
CA TYR A 14 30.58 16.60 -0.87
C TYR A 14 31.16 16.94 -2.23
N LEU A 15 31.87 15.98 -2.82
CA LEU A 15 32.35 15.99 -4.21
C LEU A 15 31.65 14.88 -4.99
N VAL A 16 31.43 15.10 -6.29
CA VAL A 16 30.81 14.12 -7.19
C VAL A 16 31.80 13.77 -8.32
N SER A 17 31.96 12.49 -8.61
CA SER A 17 32.71 12.01 -9.78
C SER A 17 32.09 10.76 -10.39
N TYR A 18 32.56 10.37 -11.58
CA TYR A 18 32.00 9.25 -12.36
C TYR A 18 33.10 8.23 -12.69
N PRO A 19 33.51 7.40 -11.72
CA PRO A 19 34.70 6.54 -11.87
C PRO A 19 34.51 5.37 -12.83
N ALA A 20 33.26 5.03 -13.17
CA ALA A 20 32.94 3.97 -14.13
C ALA A 20 31.61 4.26 -14.84
N GLN A 21 31.33 3.54 -15.93
CA GLN A 21 30.06 3.66 -16.64
C GLN A 21 28.88 3.32 -15.72
N HIS A 22 27.86 4.18 -15.72
CA HIS A 22 26.66 4.07 -14.86
C HIS A 22 26.91 4.13 -13.34
N VAL A 23 28.12 4.50 -12.91
CA VAL A 23 28.48 4.60 -11.49
C VAL A 23 28.78 6.05 -11.15
N VAL A 24 28.14 6.55 -10.09
CA VAL A 24 28.46 7.85 -9.49
C VAL A 24 29.13 7.65 -8.13
N LEU A 25 30.16 8.43 -7.85
CA LEU A 25 30.84 8.47 -6.56
C LEU A 25 30.54 9.80 -5.87
N LEU A 26 29.90 9.73 -4.69
CA LEU A 26 29.79 10.83 -3.76
C LEU A 26 30.88 10.70 -2.69
N THR A 27 31.74 11.71 -2.58
CA THR A 27 32.78 11.79 -1.54
C THR A 27 32.42 12.86 -0.53
N ILE A 28 32.13 12.49 0.72
CA ILE A 28 31.90 13.44 1.82
C ILE A 28 33.18 14.25 2.03
N ASN A 29 33.10 15.58 1.92
CA ASN A 29 34.27 16.45 1.77
C ASN A 29 34.43 17.44 2.93
N ARG A 30 34.53 16.92 4.16
CA ARG A 30 34.86 17.73 5.35
C ARG A 30 35.99 17.09 6.18
N PRO A 31 37.14 16.75 5.57
CA PRO A 31 38.15 15.90 6.21
C PRO A 31 38.78 16.53 7.47
N LYS A 32 38.83 17.87 7.54
CA LYS A 32 39.36 18.62 8.69
C LYS A 32 38.55 18.39 9.98
N VAL A 33 37.28 18.03 9.84
CA VAL A 33 36.36 17.70 10.95
C VAL A 33 35.88 16.24 10.86
N MET A 34 36.76 15.35 10.36
CA MET A 34 36.48 13.91 10.25
C MET A 34 35.19 13.58 9.48
N ASN A 35 34.89 14.39 8.46
CA ASN A 35 33.68 14.24 7.63
C ASN A 35 32.37 14.26 8.44
N CYS A 36 32.35 14.93 9.60
CA CYS A 36 31.10 15.22 10.30
C CYS A 36 30.18 16.06 9.40
N ILE A 37 28.87 15.84 9.47
CA ILE A 37 27.89 16.51 8.60
C ILE A 37 27.10 17.55 9.40
N HIS A 38 27.06 18.75 8.86
CA HIS A 38 26.32 19.90 9.40
C HIS A 38 24.90 19.93 8.84
N ALA A 39 24.03 20.76 9.40
CA ALA A 39 22.60 20.76 9.09
C ALA A 39 22.30 20.85 7.57
N GLN A 40 22.93 21.81 6.88
CA GLN A 40 22.74 22.00 5.44
C GLN A 40 23.21 20.80 4.61
N GLY A 41 24.37 20.22 4.96
CA GLY A 41 24.93 19.07 4.27
C GLY A 41 23.99 17.85 4.23
N HIS A 42 23.08 17.69 5.21
CA HIS A 42 22.07 16.62 5.15
C HIS A 42 21.06 16.84 4.01
N TRP A 43 20.57 18.06 3.84
CA TRP A 43 19.62 18.43 2.80
C TRP A 43 20.26 18.43 1.42
N ASP A 44 21.50 18.89 1.31
CA ASP A 44 22.25 18.87 0.06
C ASP A 44 22.43 17.43 -0.46
N MET A 45 22.79 16.50 0.43
CA MET A 45 22.94 15.09 0.07
C MET A 45 21.60 14.42 -0.23
N ASP A 46 20.52 14.79 0.48
CA ASP A 46 19.17 14.33 0.15
C ASP A 46 18.77 14.73 -1.27
N ALA A 47 18.95 16.01 -1.63
CA ALA A 47 18.72 16.49 -2.99
C ALA A 47 19.57 15.74 -4.03
N PHE A 48 20.84 15.46 -3.73
CA PHE A 48 21.70 14.66 -4.58
C PHE A 48 21.17 13.24 -4.79
N PHE A 49 20.75 12.55 -3.73
CA PHE A 49 20.27 11.16 -3.85
C PHE A 49 18.89 11.06 -4.50
N GLN A 50 18.06 12.10 -4.39
CA GLN A 50 16.83 12.25 -5.18
C GLN A 50 17.15 12.44 -6.66
N TRP A 51 18.09 13.32 -7.01
CA TRP A 51 18.58 13.49 -8.38
C TRP A 51 19.12 12.16 -8.95
N PHE A 52 19.95 11.45 -8.19
CA PHE A 52 20.52 10.17 -8.60
C PHE A 52 19.45 9.12 -8.92
N ASP A 53 18.36 9.05 -8.15
CA ASP A 53 17.24 8.14 -8.45
C ASP A 53 16.52 8.46 -9.76
N HIS A 54 16.58 9.72 -10.21
CA HIS A 54 15.93 10.19 -11.42
C HIS A 54 16.84 10.23 -12.64
N GLU A 55 18.17 10.19 -12.48
CA GLU A 55 19.13 10.23 -13.59
C GLU A 55 19.27 8.84 -14.27
N PRO A 56 18.64 8.57 -15.43
CA PRO A 56 18.60 7.23 -16.02
C PRO A 56 19.98 6.72 -16.45
N SER A 57 20.94 7.61 -16.71
CA SER A 57 22.27 7.21 -17.13
C SER A 57 23.08 6.57 -16.00
N LEU A 58 22.60 6.64 -14.74
CA LEU A 58 23.27 6.11 -13.55
C LEU A 58 22.46 4.98 -12.91
N ARG A 59 23.17 3.95 -12.45
CA ARG A 59 22.60 2.70 -11.92
C ARG A 59 23.02 2.41 -10.48
N VAL A 60 24.24 2.81 -10.09
CA VAL A 60 24.81 2.53 -8.76
C VAL A 60 25.50 3.77 -8.23
N ALA A 61 25.28 4.09 -6.95
CA ALA A 61 26.05 5.10 -6.24
C ALA A 61 27.07 4.44 -5.32
N ILE A 62 28.27 5.03 -5.24
CA ILE A 62 29.25 4.75 -4.19
C ILE A 62 29.31 5.98 -3.29
N ILE A 63 29.32 5.78 -1.97
CA ILE A 63 29.60 6.83 -0.99
C ILE A 63 30.91 6.53 -0.26
N THR A 64 31.77 7.53 -0.09
CA THR A 64 33.03 7.44 0.67
C THR A 64 33.35 8.76 1.40
N GLY A 65 34.34 8.78 2.28
CA GLY A 65 34.83 10.00 2.93
C GLY A 65 36.14 10.53 2.34
N ALA A 66 36.32 11.84 2.27
CA ALA A 66 37.59 12.45 1.87
C ALA A 66 38.67 12.20 2.92
N GLY A 67 39.90 11.96 2.45
CA GLY A 67 41.08 11.72 3.30
C GLY A 67 41.13 10.31 3.92
N PRO A 68 42.18 9.98 4.69
CA PRO A 68 42.40 8.61 5.16
C PRO A 68 41.81 8.31 6.56
N LYS A 69 41.31 9.34 7.28
CA LYS A 69 40.98 9.20 8.71
C LYS A 69 39.55 8.71 8.96
N ALA A 70 38.58 9.25 8.24
CA ALA A 70 37.17 9.03 8.52
C ALA A 70 36.36 8.89 7.24
N PHE A 71 35.49 7.88 7.21
CA PHE A 71 34.38 7.86 6.28
C PHE A 71 33.39 8.97 6.66
N CYS A 72 32.87 8.92 7.88
CA CYS A 72 32.06 9.95 8.52
C CYS A 72 32.02 9.71 10.03
N ALA A 73 32.40 10.70 10.84
CA ALA A 73 32.36 10.61 12.30
C ALA A 73 31.01 11.03 12.93
N GLY A 74 29.98 11.27 12.11
CA GLY A 74 28.61 11.55 12.57
C GLY A 74 28.20 13.02 12.46
N GLN A 75 27.28 13.45 13.31
CA GLN A 75 26.76 14.82 13.32
C GLN A 75 27.87 15.82 13.68
N ASP A 76 27.84 17.01 13.08
CA ASP A 76 28.65 18.14 13.53
C ASP A 76 28.16 18.66 14.89
N LEU A 77 28.64 18.05 15.97
CA LEU A 77 28.24 18.42 17.34
C LEU A 77 28.69 19.83 17.74
N ILE A 78 29.72 20.38 17.08
CA ILE A 78 30.17 21.76 17.32
C ILE A 78 29.10 22.74 16.80
N GLU A 79 28.58 22.50 15.60
CA GLU A 79 27.44 23.25 15.07
C GLU A 79 26.19 23.08 15.94
N GLN A 80 25.87 21.84 16.30
CA GLN A 80 24.69 21.55 17.14
C GLN A 80 24.76 22.23 18.51
N GLY A 81 25.96 22.31 19.11
CA GLY A 81 26.20 23.05 20.34
C GLY A 81 25.92 24.56 20.18
N ARG A 82 26.29 25.16 19.05
CA ARG A 82 25.99 26.58 18.75
C ARG A 82 24.49 26.85 18.63
N PHE A 83 23.73 25.93 18.04
CA PHE A 83 22.26 26.05 17.94
C PHE A 83 21.54 26.00 19.29
N LYS A 84 22.15 25.39 20.32
CA LYS A 84 21.59 25.43 21.68
C LYS A 84 21.74 26.81 22.34
N VAL A 85 22.74 27.60 21.93
CA VAL A 85 22.99 28.95 22.46
C VAL A 85 22.20 29.99 21.67
N ASN A 86 22.25 29.92 20.33
CA ASN A 86 21.50 30.80 19.43
C ASN A 86 20.60 29.94 18.54
N ARG A 87 19.32 29.83 18.90
CA ARG A 87 18.38 28.89 18.28
C ARG A 87 17.93 29.38 16.90
N PRO A 88 18.31 28.72 15.80
CA PRO A 88 17.77 29.03 14.48
C PRO A 88 16.32 28.53 14.35
N PRO A 89 15.59 28.87 13.27
CA PRO A 89 14.25 28.36 13.01
C PRO A 89 14.19 26.82 13.08
N THR A 90 13.08 26.25 13.58
CA THR A 90 12.96 24.80 13.80
C THR A 90 13.13 23.93 12.54
N SER A 91 12.88 24.48 11.35
CA SER A 91 13.05 23.81 10.07
C SER A 91 14.51 23.52 9.73
N SER A 92 15.46 24.36 10.17
CA SER A 92 16.89 24.21 9.87
C SER A 92 17.62 23.23 10.81
N MET A 93 16.92 22.65 11.79
CA MET A 93 17.50 21.72 12.78
C MET A 93 17.09 20.26 12.57
N LYS A 94 16.23 19.97 11.57
CA LYS A 94 15.74 18.61 11.30
C LYS A 94 16.52 17.98 10.16
N HIS A 95 16.76 16.67 10.27
CA HIS A 95 17.18 15.85 9.14
C HIS A 95 16.07 15.83 8.07
N PRO A 96 16.41 15.67 6.78
CA PRO A 96 15.42 15.37 5.75
C PRO A 96 14.69 14.05 6.06
N PRO A 97 13.55 13.75 5.42
CA PRO A 97 12.80 12.50 5.63
C PRO A 97 13.65 11.23 5.41
N SER A 98 14.63 11.32 4.50
CA SER A 98 15.65 10.31 4.19
C SER A 98 16.76 10.19 5.24
N GLY A 99 16.71 10.98 6.32
CA GLY A 99 17.58 10.89 7.49
C GLY A 99 18.95 11.57 7.34
N PHE A 100 19.87 11.19 8.22
CA PHE A 100 21.27 11.59 8.17
C PHE A 100 21.88 11.36 6.79
N ALA A 101 22.49 12.43 6.25
CA ALA A 101 23.17 12.47 4.95
C ALA A 101 22.28 12.16 3.74
N GLY A 102 20.96 12.23 3.87
CA GLY A 102 20.04 11.79 2.82
C GLY A 102 20.06 10.27 2.56
N VAL A 103 20.76 9.50 3.42
CA VAL A 103 20.99 8.06 3.21
C VAL A 103 20.43 7.22 4.34
N SER A 104 20.65 7.54 5.61
CA SER A 104 20.36 6.61 6.73
C SER A 104 18.90 6.12 6.84
N ARG A 105 17.92 6.81 6.24
CA ARG A 105 16.50 6.40 6.14
C ARG A 105 15.97 6.38 4.71
N ARG A 106 16.85 6.41 3.72
CA ARG A 106 16.50 6.46 2.30
C ARG A 106 15.85 5.17 1.81
N ILE A 107 14.68 5.29 1.16
CA ILE A 107 13.93 4.20 0.51
C ILE A 107 14.19 4.14 -1.01
N GLY A 108 14.83 5.18 -1.57
CA GLY A 108 15.05 5.42 -3.01
C GLY A 108 15.46 4.22 -3.88
N LYS A 109 15.23 4.29 -5.20
CA LYS A 109 15.16 3.14 -6.12
C LYS A 109 16.48 2.41 -6.34
N LYS A 110 17.57 3.17 -6.42
CA LYS A 110 18.85 2.66 -6.90
C LYS A 110 19.80 2.29 -5.76
N PRO A 111 20.65 1.26 -5.94
CA PRO A 111 21.55 0.76 -4.92
C PRO A 111 22.68 1.73 -4.57
N ILE A 112 23.07 1.72 -3.29
CA ILE A 112 24.19 2.49 -2.74
C ILE A 112 25.21 1.52 -2.11
N ILE A 113 26.48 1.67 -2.49
CA ILE A 113 27.62 0.98 -1.89
C ILE A 113 28.38 1.96 -0.98
N ALA A 114 28.61 1.60 0.29
CA ALA A 114 29.51 2.34 1.16
C ALA A 114 30.95 1.81 1.02
N ALA A 115 31.85 2.67 0.58
CA ALA A 115 33.30 2.46 0.58
C ALA A 115 33.89 3.10 1.85
N VAL A 116 33.91 2.34 2.96
CA VAL A 116 34.24 2.84 4.30
C VAL A 116 35.76 2.85 4.50
N ASN A 117 36.37 4.00 4.26
CA ASN A 117 37.82 4.20 4.28
C ASN A 117 38.42 4.52 5.67
N GLY A 118 37.61 4.64 6.72
CA GLY A 118 38.07 4.98 8.08
C GLY A 118 36.95 4.91 9.11
N PHE A 119 36.95 5.83 10.09
CA PHE A 119 35.87 5.93 11.08
C PHE A 119 34.49 6.12 10.44
N ALA A 120 33.54 5.25 10.80
CA ALA A 120 32.12 5.35 10.52
C ALA A 120 31.37 5.32 11.87
N LEU A 121 31.14 6.50 12.46
CA LEU A 121 30.61 6.62 13.83
C LEU A 121 29.30 7.40 13.85
N GLY A 122 28.40 7.00 14.73
CA GLY A 122 27.07 7.58 14.88
C GLY A 122 26.34 7.65 13.55
N GLY A 123 25.91 8.84 13.12
CA GLY A 123 25.31 9.05 11.80
C GLY A 123 26.11 8.47 10.62
N GLY A 124 27.45 8.44 10.70
CA GLY A 124 28.29 7.78 9.69
C GLY A 124 28.12 6.26 9.64
N PHE A 125 27.86 5.63 10.79
CA PHE A 125 27.48 4.22 10.85
C PHE A 125 26.01 4.00 10.44
N GLU A 126 25.12 4.96 10.73
CA GLU A 126 23.73 4.92 10.25
C GLU A 126 23.64 4.96 8.71
N ILE A 127 24.56 5.64 8.03
CA ILE A 127 24.71 5.55 6.56
C ILE A 127 24.98 4.11 6.15
N THR A 128 26.01 3.47 6.73
CA THR A 128 26.43 2.13 6.31
C THR A 128 25.36 1.07 6.63
N LEU A 129 24.64 1.24 7.75
CA LEU A 129 23.51 0.37 8.12
C LEU A 129 22.32 0.47 7.15
N ASN A 130 22.22 1.53 6.33
CA ASN A 130 21.24 1.58 5.24
C ASN A 130 21.82 1.29 3.85
N CYS A 131 23.12 1.32 3.63
CA CYS A 131 23.66 1.00 2.30
C CYS A 131 23.34 -0.45 1.91
N ASP A 132 23.16 -0.70 0.61
CA ASP A 132 22.85 -2.04 0.09
C ASP A 132 24.06 -2.96 0.18
N LEU A 133 25.26 -2.40 0.04
CA LEU A 133 26.53 -3.10 0.23
C LEU A 133 27.54 -2.21 0.96
N VAL A 134 28.44 -2.83 1.73
CA VAL A 134 29.52 -2.15 2.46
C VAL A 134 30.84 -2.88 2.25
N VAL A 135 31.84 -2.13 1.77
CA VAL A 135 33.24 -2.52 1.68
C VAL A 135 34.03 -1.66 2.66
N ALA A 136 34.71 -2.29 3.61
CA ALA A 136 35.43 -1.57 4.66
C ALA A 136 36.94 -1.71 4.53
N SER A 137 37.68 -0.63 4.84
CA SER A 137 39.12 -0.70 5.11
C SER A 137 39.37 -1.69 6.27
N PRO A 138 40.48 -2.46 6.26
CA PRO A 138 40.88 -3.25 7.43
C PRO A 138 41.12 -2.41 8.68
N THR A 139 41.36 -1.10 8.51
CA THR A 139 41.52 -0.14 9.62
C THR A 139 40.24 0.66 9.92
N ALA A 140 39.11 0.33 9.27
CA ALA A 140 37.83 0.98 9.55
C ALA A 140 37.34 0.64 10.97
N SER A 141 36.60 1.57 11.55
CA SER A 141 36.00 1.38 12.87
C SER A 141 34.59 1.93 12.89
N PHE A 142 33.68 1.14 13.46
CA PHE A 142 32.23 1.35 13.44
C PHE A 142 31.69 1.53 14.85
N GLY A 143 30.57 2.25 15.03
CA GLY A 143 29.89 2.30 16.33
C GLY A 143 28.82 3.37 16.42
N LEU A 144 27.97 3.26 17.46
CA LEU A 144 26.93 4.22 17.82
C LEU A 144 27.24 4.85 19.19
N PRO A 145 28.20 5.81 19.28
CA PRO A 145 28.67 6.37 20.55
C PRO A 145 27.75 7.45 21.15
N GLU A 146 26.59 7.71 20.57
CA GLU A 146 25.71 8.84 20.91
C GLU A 146 25.35 8.88 22.40
N ALA A 147 25.13 7.72 23.04
CA ALA A 147 24.78 7.63 24.45
C ALA A 147 25.87 8.25 25.36
N SER A 148 27.14 8.20 24.95
CA SER A 148 28.28 8.76 25.70
C SER A 148 28.25 10.30 25.76
N VAL A 149 27.48 10.94 24.90
CA VAL A 149 27.35 12.42 24.83
C VAL A 149 25.91 12.88 25.07
N GLY A 150 25.06 12.02 25.64
CA GLY A 150 23.67 12.34 25.97
C GLY A 150 22.75 12.43 24.75
N LEU A 151 23.08 11.72 23.67
CA LEU A 151 22.29 11.61 22.44
C LEU A 151 21.88 10.15 22.20
N TYR A 152 21.16 9.89 21.11
CA TYR A 152 20.90 8.54 20.60
C TYR A 152 20.96 8.53 19.07
N ALA A 153 21.19 7.34 18.47
CA ALA A 153 21.23 7.12 17.02
C ALA A 153 19.82 7.23 16.39
N ALA A 154 19.34 8.46 16.28
CA ALA A 154 17.96 8.81 15.96
C ALA A 154 17.61 8.74 14.47
N ALA A 155 18.60 8.68 13.58
CA ALA A 155 18.40 8.65 12.13
C ALA A 155 18.21 7.23 11.60
N GLY A 156 17.65 6.33 12.41
CA GLY A 156 17.30 4.96 12.02
C GLY A 156 18.35 3.90 12.38
N GLY A 157 19.47 4.27 13.01
CA GLY A 157 20.52 3.34 13.41
C GLY A 157 20.03 2.20 14.29
N LEU A 158 19.29 2.52 15.36
CA LEU A 158 18.82 1.54 16.36
C LEU A 158 17.99 0.39 15.75
N PRO A 159 16.90 0.63 15.00
CA PRO A 159 16.14 -0.46 14.41
C PRO A 159 16.95 -1.26 13.37
N ARG A 160 17.87 -0.62 12.65
CA ARG A 160 18.68 -1.27 11.60
C ARG A 160 19.73 -2.20 12.19
N VAL A 161 20.46 -1.75 13.21
CA VAL A 161 21.48 -2.58 13.84
C VAL A 161 20.83 -3.81 14.51
N VAL A 162 19.66 -3.66 15.13
CA VAL A 162 18.89 -4.79 15.70
C VAL A 162 18.49 -5.79 14.62
N ARG A 163 17.99 -5.32 13.47
CA ARG A 163 17.62 -6.21 12.36
C ARG A 163 18.80 -6.96 11.76
N ASN A 164 20.00 -6.36 11.81
CA ASN A 164 21.17 -6.94 11.15
C ASN A 164 21.95 -7.91 12.05
N CYS A 165 22.15 -7.60 13.34
CA CYS A 165 22.96 -8.42 14.24
C CYS A 165 22.21 -8.96 15.48
N GLY A 166 20.90 -8.72 15.57
CA GLY A 166 20.07 -9.13 16.71
C GLY A 166 20.17 -8.17 17.90
N LEU A 167 19.25 -8.34 18.86
CA LEU A 167 19.06 -7.37 19.95
C LEU A 167 20.28 -7.26 20.88
N GLN A 168 20.93 -8.37 21.23
CA GLN A 168 21.99 -8.39 22.23
C GLN A 168 23.24 -7.66 21.73
N ILE A 169 23.69 -7.99 20.51
CA ILE A 169 24.84 -7.33 19.89
C ILE A 169 24.54 -5.86 19.62
N ALA A 170 23.33 -5.56 19.11
CA ALA A 170 22.89 -4.18 18.91
C ALA A 170 22.88 -3.36 20.21
N SER A 171 22.40 -3.95 21.30
CA SER A 171 22.35 -3.31 22.63
C SER A 171 23.76 -3.06 23.15
N GLU A 172 24.68 -4.03 23.03
CA GLU A 172 26.07 -3.87 23.40
C GLU A 172 26.71 -2.70 22.64
N ILE A 173 26.56 -2.64 21.31
CA ILE A 173 27.10 -1.56 20.48
C ILE A 173 26.52 -0.20 20.89
N ALA A 174 25.19 -0.08 20.95
CA ALA A 174 24.51 1.21 21.10
C ALA A 174 24.48 1.73 22.55
N MET A 175 24.33 0.86 23.55
CA MET A 175 24.24 1.27 24.94
C MET A 175 25.62 1.53 25.57
N THR A 176 26.65 0.78 25.17
CA THR A 176 28.02 1.02 25.66
C THR A 176 28.76 2.07 24.85
N GLY A 177 28.29 2.37 23.63
CA GLY A 177 28.98 3.24 22.69
C GLY A 177 30.31 2.67 22.20
N ARG A 178 30.58 1.37 22.41
CA ARG A 178 31.84 0.75 22.01
C ARG A 178 32.01 0.77 20.50
N ARG A 179 33.26 0.72 20.07
CA ARG A 179 33.63 0.60 18.66
C ARG A 179 33.85 -0.85 18.26
N LEU A 180 33.52 -1.14 17.01
CA LEU A 180 33.84 -2.37 16.32
C LEU A 180 35.03 -2.16 15.39
N THR A 181 35.85 -3.20 15.27
CA THR A 181 36.79 -3.35 14.16
C THR A 181 36.05 -3.75 12.87
N ALA A 182 36.71 -3.64 11.71
CA ALA A 182 36.16 -4.12 10.44
C ALA A 182 35.83 -5.63 10.47
N GLU A 183 36.68 -6.43 11.12
CA GLU A 183 36.47 -7.87 11.27
C GLU A 183 35.26 -8.21 12.16
N GLU A 184 35.06 -7.49 13.27
CA GLU A 184 33.85 -7.64 14.08
C GLU A 184 32.59 -7.24 13.31
N ALA A 185 32.66 -6.13 12.56
CA ALA A 185 31.53 -5.70 11.73
C ALA A 185 31.17 -6.75 10.67
N LEU A 186 32.18 -7.40 10.07
CA LEU A 186 31.96 -8.52 9.13
C LEU A 186 31.34 -9.72 9.85
N LYS A 187 31.90 -10.11 11.01
CA LYS A 187 31.41 -11.22 11.84
C LYS A 187 29.95 -11.06 12.25
N TYR A 188 29.51 -9.84 12.52
CA TYR A 188 28.12 -9.53 12.89
C TYR A 188 27.20 -9.23 11.70
N SER A 189 27.65 -9.50 10.47
CA SER A 189 26.88 -9.27 9.24
C SER A 189 26.44 -7.81 9.05
N LEU A 190 27.25 -6.87 9.56
CA LEU A 190 27.01 -5.42 9.42
C LEU A 190 27.68 -4.85 8.15
N ILE A 191 28.63 -5.59 7.58
CA ILE A 191 29.30 -5.27 6.30
C ILE A 191 29.47 -6.54 5.46
N ASN A 192 29.72 -6.39 4.15
CA ASN A 192 29.88 -7.53 3.24
C ASN A 192 31.32 -8.03 3.14
N ARG A 193 32.30 -7.11 3.22
CA ARG A 193 33.72 -7.47 3.08
C ARG A 193 34.64 -6.47 3.77
N VAL A 194 35.79 -6.99 4.20
CA VAL A 194 36.98 -6.20 4.52
C VAL A 194 37.89 -6.21 3.28
N ALA A 195 38.32 -5.03 2.84
CA ALA A 195 39.22 -4.87 1.71
C ALA A 195 40.63 -5.40 2.02
N LYS A 196 41.38 -5.79 0.99
CA LYS A 196 42.75 -6.33 1.14
C LYS A 196 43.69 -5.36 1.83
N SER A 197 43.54 -4.06 1.55
CA SER A 197 44.28 -3.00 2.23
C SER A 197 43.47 -1.70 2.27
N PRO A 198 43.89 -0.69 3.08
CA PRO A 198 43.22 0.61 3.09
C PRO A 198 43.18 1.29 1.71
N SER A 199 44.14 1.01 0.83
CA SER A 199 44.20 1.61 -0.51
C SER A 199 43.29 0.92 -1.54
N THR A 200 42.83 -0.31 -1.30
CA THR A 200 42.01 -1.08 -2.26
C THR A 200 40.50 -0.94 -2.03
N VAL A 201 40.07 -0.25 -0.97
CA VAL A 201 38.64 -0.08 -0.63
C VAL A 201 37.82 0.44 -1.81
N MET A 202 38.32 1.46 -2.52
CA MET A 202 37.61 2.06 -3.66
C MET A 202 37.58 1.12 -4.86
N GLU A 203 38.72 0.50 -5.19
CA GLU A 203 38.83 -0.48 -6.28
C GLU A 203 37.84 -1.64 -6.08
N GLU A 204 37.84 -2.24 -4.89
CA GLU A 204 36.95 -3.37 -4.57
C GLU A 204 35.45 -2.97 -4.51
N SER A 205 35.16 -1.70 -4.18
CA SER A 205 33.81 -1.14 -4.28
C SER A 205 33.37 -0.94 -5.73
N LEU A 206 34.29 -0.51 -6.60
CA LEU A 206 34.05 -0.37 -8.03
C LEU A 206 33.84 -1.72 -8.72
N GLU A 207 34.55 -2.76 -8.28
CA GLU A 207 34.30 -4.13 -8.76
C GLU A 207 32.86 -4.59 -8.48
N LEU A 208 32.33 -4.28 -7.30
CA LEU A 208 30.93 -4.55 -6.96
C LEU A 208 29.97 -3.69 -7.79
N ALA A 209 30.25 -2.40 -7.88
CA ALA A 209 29.43 -1.48 -8.67
C ALA A 209 29.35 -1.93 -10.12
N ALA A 210 30.47 -2.36 -10.71
CA ALA A 210 30.53 -2.90 -12.07
C ALA A 210 29.72 -4.18 -12.24
N LYS A 211 29.70 -5.07 -11.25
CA LYS A 211 28.85 -6.28 -11.30
C LYS A 211 27.37 -5.90 -11.35
N ILE A 212 26.94 -4.92 -10.55
CA ILE A 212 25.55 -4.49 -10.50
C ILE A 212 25.18 -3.68 -11.75
N SER A 213 26.03 -2.74 -12.17
CA SER A 213 25.74 -1.84 -13.29
C SER A 213 25.67 -2.56 -14.63
N ASN A 214 26.28 -3.75 -14.75
CA ASN A 214 26.21 -4.62 -15.93
C ASN A 214 24.98 -5.55 -15.96
N LEU A 215 24.11 -5.49 -14.95
CA LEU A 215 22.83 -6.22 -14.94
C LEU A 215 21.69 -5.34 -15.46
N SER A 216 20.52 -5.95 -15.69
CA SER A 216 19.31 -5.20 -16.07
C SER A 216 19.00 -4.17 -14.98
N PRO A 217 18.92 -2.87 -15.31
CA PRO A 217 18.65 -1.83 -14.32
C PRO A 217 17.27 -2.01 -13.68
N ASP A 218 16.29 -2.44 -14.49
CA ASP A 218 14.93 -2.77 -14.08
C ASP A 218 14.93 -3.89 -13.03
N ALA A 219 15.59 -5.01 -13.34
CA ALA A 219 15.68 -6.14 -12.44
C ALA A 219 16.40 -5.79 -11.13
N ILE A 220 17.44 -4.93 -11.18
CA ILE A 220 18.14 -4.47 -9.97
C ILE A 220 17.25 -3.60 -9.09
N ILE A 221 16.45 -2.70 -9.66
CA ILE A 221 15.49 -1.88 -8.89
C ILE A 221 14.49 -2.78 -8.17
N VAL A 222 13.90 -3.74 -8.90
CA VAL A 222 12.90 -4.67 -8.32
C VAL A 222 13.53 -5.58 -7.28
N THR A 223 14.70 -6.17 -7.58
CA THR A 223 15.45 -7.04 -6.66
C THR A 223 15.77 -6.29 -5.37
N ARG A 224 16.30 -5.07 -5.49
CA ARG A 224 16.60 -4.22 -4.33
C ARG A 224 15.34 -3.94 -3.53
N SER A 225 14.23 -3.56 -4.18
CA SER A 225 12.98 -3.33 -3.45
C SER A 225 12.51 -4.58 -2.72
N GLY A 226 12.58 -5.76 -3.34
CA GLY A 226 12.19 -7.01 -2.67
C GLY A 226 13.03 -7.32 -1.43
N LEU A 227 14.34 -7.12 -1.51
CA LEU A 227 15.23 -7.25 -0.35
C LEU A 227 14.85 -6.26 0.77
N ARG A 228 14.49 -5.02 0.41
CA ARG A 228 14.07 -4.00 1.38
C ARG A 228 12.73 -4.32 2.02
N GLU A 229 11.74 -4.75 1.24
CA GLU A 229 10.44 -5.14 1.76
C GLU A 229 10.59 -6.34 2.71
N ALA A 230 11.42 -7.32 2.38
CA ALA A 230 11.71 -8.46 3.27
C ALA A 230 12.40 -8.03 4.58
N TRP A 231 13.20 -6.98 4.54
CA TRP A 231 13.88 -6.45 5.73
C TRP A 231 12.98 -5.60 6.62
N GLU A 232 12.03 -4.88 6.02
CA GLU A 232 11.08 -4.02 6.74
C GLU A 232 9.84 -4.78 7.24
N THR A 233 9.37 -5.76 6.46
CA THR A 233 8.16 -6.54 6.69
C THR A 233 8.49 -7.90 7.31
N GLY A 234 8.06 -8.13 8.56
CA GLY A 234 8.36 -9.38 9.28
C GLY A 234 7.73 -10.66 8.71
N SER A 235 6.87 -10.55 7.70
CA SER A 235 6.26 -11.69 7.00
C SER A 235 6.87 -11.83 5.61
N VAL A 236 7.47 -12.99 5.33
CA VAL A 236 8.00 -13.35 4.00
C VAL A 236 6.92 -13.21 2.93
N GLU A 237 5.74 -13.79 3.16
CA GLU A 237 4.65 -13.77 2.17
C GLU A 237 4.21 -12.34 1.85
N ARG A 238 3.96 -11.52 2.87
CA ARG A 238 3.59 -10.12 2.69
C ARG A 238 4.67 -9.32 1.95
N ALA A 239 5.95 -9.52 2.26
CA ALA A 239 7.04 -8.84 1.56
C ALA A 239 7.10 -9.22 0.07
N THR A 240 6.91 -10.51 -0.25
CA THR A 240 6.83 -11.01 -1.63
C THR A 240 5.65 -10.39 -2.36
N GLN A 241 4.45 -10.42 -1.76
CA GLN A 241 3.24 -9.84 -2.34
C GLN A 241 3.41 -8.34 -2.63
N ILE A 242 3.94 -7.56 -1.68
CA ILE A 242 4.18 -6.11 -1.89
C ILE A 242 5.12 -5.87 -3.09
N THR A 243 6.14 -6.70 -3.23
CA THR A 243 7.10 -6.57 -4.33
C THR A 243 6.46 -6.94 -5.67
N SER A 244 5.73 -8.05 -5.70
CA SER A 244 5.01 -8.56 -6.88
C SER A 244 3.97 -7.54 -7.36
N ASP A 245 3.09 -7.10 -6.45
CA ASP A 245 2.04 -6.11 -6.72
C ASP A 245 2.62 -4.80 -7.29
N ARG A 246 3.80 -4.39 -6.80
CA ARG A 246 4.44 -3.13 -7.20
C ARG A 246 5.15 -3.22 -8.54
N TYR A 247 5.74 -4.37 -8.89
CA TYR A 247 6.73 -4.43 -9.96
C TYR A 247 6.52 -5.51 -11.02
N ASP A 248 5.80 -6.61 -10.77
CA ASP A 248 5.79 -7.75 -11.70
C ASP A 248 5.27 -7.38 -13.09
N TYR A 249 4.20 -6.58 -13.16
CA TYR A 249 3.67 -6.10 -14.43
C TYR A 249 4.69 -5.22 -15.20
N GLN A 250 5.32 -4.27 -14.50
CA GLN A 250 6.29 -3.35 -15.11
C GLN A 250 7.56 -4.10 -15.54
N LEU A 251 8.04 -5.05 -14.74
CA LEU A 251 9.19 -5.90 -15.06
C LEU A 251 8.87 -6.86 -16.22
N GLY A 252 7.69 -7.45 -16.22
CA GLY A 252 7.20 -8.36 -17.26
C GLY A 252 7.05 -7.71 -18.63
N THR A 253 6.73 -6.42 -18.66
CA THR A 253 6.57 -5.63 -19.89
C THR A 253 7.82 -4.84 -20.27
N ALA A 254 8.86 -4.81 -19.42
CA ALA A 254 10.08 -4.06 -19.68
C ALA A 254 10.90 -4.66 -20.84
N PRO A 255 11.48 -3.82 -21.73
CA PRO A 255 12.32 -4.29 -22.84
C PRO A 255 13.47 -5.20 -22.40
N ASN A 256 14.05 -4.93 -21.22
CA ASN A 256 15.19 -5.68 -20.69
C ASN A 256 14.85 -7.15 -20.35
N MET A 257 13.59 -7.49 -20.06
CA MET A 257 13.20 -8.90 -19.86
C MET A 257 13.37 -9.69 -21.15
N LYS A 258 12.88 -9.15 -22.28
CA LYS A 258 13.04 -9.77 -23.60
C LYS A 258 14.51 -9.88 -24.00
N ILE A 259 15.30 -8.83 -23.77
CA ILE A 259 16.75 -8.83 -24.05
C ILE A 259 17.44 -9.93 -23.24
N GLY A 260 17.13 -10.04 -21.94
CA GLY A 260 17.67 -11.06 -21.05
C GLY A 260 17.34 -12.48 -21.51
N LEU A 261 16.06 -12.75 -21.81
CA LEU A 261 15.60 -14.07 -22.26
C LEU A 261 16.22 -14.48 -23.60
N VAL A 262 16.31 -13.56 -24.56
CA VAL A 262 16.95 -13.83 -25.87
C VAL A 262 18.45 -14.11 -25.70
N ALA A 263 19.16 -13.29 -24.91
CA ALA A 263 20.57 -13.47 -24.67
C ALA A 263 20.86 -14.81 -23.95
N PHE A 264 20.02 -15.18 -22.97
CA PHE A 264 20.09 -16.48 -22.30
C PHE A 264 19.90 -17.64 -23.27
N ALA A 265 18.85 -17.62 -24.10
CA ALA A 265 18.60 -18.65 -25.11
C ALA A 265 19.76 -18.79 -26.12
N GLN A 266 20.40 -17.68 -26.46
CA GLN A 266 21.56 -17.64 -27.39
C GLN A 266 22.92 -17.87 -26.71
N LYS A 267 22.96 -18.07 -25.38
CA LYS A 267 24.20 -18.16 -24.57
C LYS A 267 25.15 -16.97 -24.79
N LYS A 268 24.59 -15.76 -24.93
CA LYS A 268 25.31 -14.50 -25.08
C LYS A 268 25.09 -13.60 -23.86
N LYS A 269 25.93 -12.56 -23.71
CA LYS A 269 25.70 -11.51 -22.70
C LYS A 269 24.58 -10.58 -23.18
N PRO A 270 23.60 -10.22 -22.33
CA PRO A 270 22.54 -9.29 -22.68
C PRO A 270 23.09 -7.88 -22.85
N ASP A 271 22.66 -7.19 -23.90
CA ASP A 271 22.95 -5.77 -24.10
C ASP A 271 21.95 -4.93 -23.29
N VAL A 272 22.25 -4.73 -22.01
CA VAL A 272 21.41 -3.99 -21.06
C VAL A 272 21.61 -2.47 -21.13
N ASN A 273 22.15 -1.93 -22.24
CA ASN A 273 22.40 -0.49 -22.40
C ASN A 273 21.14 0.34 -22.68
N GLN A 274 19.96 -0.28 -22.74
CA GLN A 274 18.71 0.47 -22.90
C GLN A 274 18.35 1.20 -21.61
N ASP A 275 17.78 2.40 -21.77
CA ASP A 275 17.37 3.27 -20.67
C ASP A 275 16.53 2.51 -19.64
N VAL A 276 16.77 2.82 -18.37
CA VAL A 276 15.95 2.33 -17.26
C VAL A 276 14.50 2.65 -17.60
N ALA A 277 13.61 1.66 -17.64
CA ALA A 277 12.20 1.98 -17.77
C ALA A 277 11.85 2.95 -16.62
N ARG A 278 10.92 3.89 -16.86
CA ARG A 278 10.55 4.89 -15.84
C ARG A 278 9.82 4.21 -14.69
N TYR A 279 10.54 3.50 -13.82
CA TYR A 279 10.06 3.01 -12.54
C TYR A 279 9.92 4.24 -11.65
N ALA A 280 8.78 4.92 -11.71
CA ALA A 280 8.37 5.78 -10.62
C ALA A 280 8.10 4.86 -9.41
N PRO A 281 8.56 5.18 -8.19
CA PRO A 281 7.89 4.59 -7.03
C PRO A 281 6.44 5.06 -7.15
N HIS A 282 5.46 4.27 -6.76
CA HIS A 282 4.22 4.91 -6.32
C HIS A 282 4.63 5.80 -5.13
N GLU A 283 4.80 7.09 -5.37
CA GLU A 283 5.29 8.05 -4.39
C GLU A 283 4.44 7.92 -3.12
N ALA A 284 5.10 7.62 -2.00
CA ALA A 284 4.56 7.93 -0.70
C ALA A 284 4.60 9.45 -0.56
N ALA A 285 3.58 10.13 -1.07
CA ALA A 285 3.37 11.53 -0.81
C ALA A 285 3.03 11.70 0.67
N GLU A 286 4.04 11.98 1.50
CA GLU A 286 3.82 12.58 2.82
C GLU A 286 3.39 14.04 2.60
N TYR A 287 2.08 14.26 2.46
CA TYR A 287 1.50 15.60 2.59
C TYR A 287 1.42 15.98 4.07
N SER A 288 2.08 17.08 4.41
CA SER A 288 1.94 17.76 5.69
C SER A 288 0.91 18.88 5.53
N ALA A 289 -0.26 18.70 6.15
CA ALA A 289 -1.32 19.70 6.36
C ALA A 289 -2.16 19.28 7.61
N PRO A 290 -2.96 20.18 8.21
CA PRO A 290 -3.15 20.26 9.65
C PRO A 290 -3.93 19.11 10.29
N HIS A 291 -3.70 18.99 11.59
CA HIS A 291 -3.99 17.88 12.49
C HIS A 291 -5.50 17.56 12.62
N ILE A 292 -5.94 16.46 11.99
CA ILE A 292 -7.10 15.69 12.47
C ILE A 292 -6.57 14.70 13.52
N PRO A 293 -7.12 14.64 14.75
CA PRO A 293 -6.60 13.78 15.80
C PRO A 293 -6.76 12.29 15.41
N GLY A 294 -5.65 11.56 15.37
CA GLY A 294 -5.62 10.10 15.27
C GLY A 294 -5.72 9.54 13.85
N ARG A 295 -4.60 9.06 13.30
CA ARG A 295 -4.59 8.24 12.08
C ARG A 295 -5.18 6.86 12.40
N LEU A 296 -6.49 6.69 12.30
CA LEU A 296 -7.16 5.40 12.59
C LEU A 296 -6.77 4.28 11.60
N LEU A 297 -6.34 4.61 10.38
CA LEU A 297 -6.02 3.62 9.33
C LEU A 297 -4.59 3.04 9.42
N VAL A 298 -3.77 3.47 10.38
CA VAL A 298 -2.43 2.90 10.63
C VAL A 298 -2.35 2.13 11.95
N ASP A 299 -3.41 2.14 12.75
CA ASP A 299 -3.48 1.40 14.00
C ASP A 299 -3.86 -0.06 13.71
N LYS A 300 -2.95 -0.99 14.02
CA LYS A 300 -3.20 -2.42 13.90
C LYS A 300 -4.29 -2.92 14.85
N ASN A 301 -4.64 -2.12 15.85
CA ASN A 301 -5.72 -2.39 16.81
C ASN A 301 -7.00 -1.60 16.49
N ALA A 302 -7.06 -0.93 15.34
CA ALA A 302 -8.26 -0.24 14.92
C ALA A 302 -9.47 -1.20 14.88
N PRO A 303 -10.66 -0.75 15.30
CA PRO A 303 -11.86 -1.57 15.22
C PRO A 303 -12.15 -1.92 13.75
N PHE A 304 -12.45 -3.19 13.48
CA PHE A 304 -12.81 -3.67 12.15
C PHE A 304 -14.16 -4.40 12.18
N GLY A 305 -14.77 -4.55 11.00
CA GLY A 305 -15.98 -5.33 10.82
C GLY A 305 -15.77 -6.48 9.84
N VAL A 306 -16.64 -7.50 9.92
CA VAL A 306 -16.67 -8.64 9.00
C VAL A 306 -18.01 -8.69 8.32
N ASP A 307 -18.00 -8.75 6.98
CA ASP A 307 -19.20 -8.90 6.15
C ASP A 307 -19.30 -10.32 5.60
N LEU A 308 -20.48 -10.92 5.74
CA LEU A 308 -20.76 -12.29 5.30
C LEU A 308 -22.13 -12.40 4.62
N LEU A 309 -22.19 -13.15 3.52
CA LEU A 309 -23.42 -13.40 2.78
C LEU A 309 -24.11 -14.65 3.35
N ILE A 310 -25.32 -14.49 3.90
CA ILE A 310 -26.11 -15.59 4.49
C ILE A 310 -27.46 -15.71 3.75
N PRO A 311 -27.46 -16.21 2.50
CA PRO A 311 -28.68 -16.36 1.73
C PRO A 311 -29.67 -17.28 2.43
N GLN A 312 -30.97 -16.97 2.32
CA GLN A 312 -32.00 -17.91 2.73
C GLN A 312 -31.93 -19.16 1.84
N VAL A 313 -31.88 -20.34 2.46
CA VAL A 313 -31.94 -21.64 1.79
C VAL A 313 -33.23 -22.35 2.20
N GLY A 314 -33.86 -23.06 1.26
CA GLY A 314 -35.14 -23.74 1.49
C GLY A 314 -36.37 -22.82 1.52
N GLY A 315 -37.54 -23.42 1.71
CA GLY A 315 -38.83 -22.71 1.63
C GLY A 315 -39.03 -22.05 0.27
N ASN A 316 -39.35 -20.77 0.25
CA ASN A 316 -39.57 -19.98 -0.96
C ASN A 316 -38.29 -19.36 -1.54
N ALA A 317 -37.11 -19.84 -1.14
CA ALA A 317 -35.83 -19.38 -1.69
C ALA A 317 -35.69 -19.75 -3.18
N ARG A 318 -34.86 -19.00 -3.91
CA ARG A 318 -34.49 -19.36 -5.29
C ARG A 318 -33.80 -20.73 -5.28
N LYS A 319 -34.07 -21.55 -6.30
CA LYS A 319 -33.46 -22.88 -6.42
C LYS A 319 -31.92 -22.85 -6.52
N THR A 320 -31.35 -21.74 -6.97
CA THR A 320 -29.90 -21.49 -7.04
C THR A 320 -29.30 -21.01 -5.72
N ASN A 321 -30.09 -20.73 -4.69
CA ASN A 321 -29.54 -20.33 -3.39
C ASN A 321 -28.89 -21.53 -2.73
N VAL A 322 -27.63 -21.37 -2.34
CA VAL A 322 -26.85 -22.36 -1.60
C VAL A 322 -26.33 -21.73 -0.32
N ASP A 323 -26.13 -22.57 0.71
CA ASP A 323 -25.50 -22.12 1.95
C ASP A 323 -24.00 -21.92 1.71
N TYR A 324 -23.57 -20.66 1.66
CA TYR A 324 -22.16 -20.31 1.47
C TYR A 324 -21.29 -20.70 2.67
N ALA A 325 -21.87 -20.82 3.86
CA ALA A 325 -21.16 -21.30 5.04
C ALA A 325 -20.99 -22.83 5.06
N LYS A 326 -21.65 -23.56 4.15
CA LYS A 326 -21.59 -25.03 4.03
C LYS A 326 -21.81 -25.73 5.39
N GLY A 327 -22.79 -25.24 6.17
CA GLY A 327 -23.12 -25.75 7.51
C GLY A 327 -22.24 -25.24 8.65
N LYS A 328 -21.21 -24.42 8.37
CA LYS A 328 -20.22 -23.96 9.36
C LYS A 328 -20.47 -22.55 9.91
N LEU A 329 -21.69 -22.03 9.78
CA LEU A 329 -22.00 -20.66 10.18
C LEU A 329 -21.62 -20.38 11.64
N ASN A 330 -21.91 -21.30 12.55
CA ASN A 330 -21.59 -21.11 13.98
C ASN A 330 -20.08 -21.02 14.24
N GLU A 331 -19.28 -21.85 13.58
CA GLU A 331 -17.81 -21.84 13.67
C GLU A 331 -17.23 -20.53 13.12
N LEU A 332 -17.76 -20.06 11.99
CA LEU A 332 -17.34 -18.78 11.41
C LEU A 332 -17.65 -17.61 12.37
N ILE A 333 -18.79 -17.64 13.06
CA ILE A 333 -19.14 -16.64 14.06
C ILE A 333 -18.21 -16.70 15.27
N ASP A 334 -17.79 -17.88 15.72
CA ASP A 334 -16.76 -18.01 16.77
C ASP A 334 -15.45 -17.35 16.35
N VAL A 335 -14.98 -17.64 15.13
CA VAL A 335 -13.75 -17.04 14.58
C VAL A 335 -13.86 -15.51 14.49
N ILE A 336 -15.01 -14.98 14.09
CA ILE A 336 -15.24 -13.53 14.00
C ILE A 336 -15.15 -12.86 15.39
N ILE A 337 -15.73 -13.50 16.40
CA ILE A 337 -15.69 -13.04 17.79
C ILE A 337 -14.26 -13.10 18.35
N GLU A 338 -13.60 -14.24 18.20
CA GLU A 338 -12.22 -14.46 18.67
C GLU A 338 -11.22 -13.54 17.96
N GLY A 339 -11.46 -13.24 16.67
CA GLY A 339 -10.70 -12.27 15.89
C GLY A 339 -10.86 -10.82 16.35
N GLY A 340 -11.80 -10.52 17.24
CA GLY A 340 -11.98 -9.19 17.83
C GLY A 340 -12.80 -8.21 16.99
N ALA A 341 -13.58 -8.69 16.02
CA ALA A 341 -14.44 -7.86 15.20
C ALA A 341 -15.42 -7.05 16.06
N LYS A 342 -15.69 -5.80 15.68
CA LYS A 342 -16.63 -4.91 16.39
C LYS A 342 -17.99 -4.82 15.72
N VAL A 343 -18.07 -5.15 14.43
CA VAL A 343 -19.30 -5.18 13.67
C VAL A 343 -19.33 -6.44 12.81
N PHE A 344 -20.44 -7.17 12.86
CA PHE A 344 -20.78 -8.22 11.92
C PHE A 344 -21.86 -7.70 10.96
N VAL A 345 -21.64 -7.84 9.66
CA VAL A 345 -22.57 -7.42 8.62
C VAL A 345 -23.12 -8.67 7.92
N CYS A 346 -24.44 -8.77 7.84
CA CYS A 346 -25.09 -9.74 6.97
C CYS A 346 -25.50 -9.04 5.67
N ALA A 347 -24.66 -9.12 4.64
CA ALA A 347 -24.89 -8.48 3.34
C ALA A 347 -26.10 -9.06 2.59
N VAL A 348 -26.40 -10.33 2.83
CA VAL A 348 -27.42 -11.05 2.07
C VAL A 348 -28.24 -11.88 3.04
N GLY A 349 -29.57 -11.72 2.98
CA GLY A 349 -30.49 -12.45 3.83
C GLY A 349 -30.58 -11.85 5.24
N VAL A 350 -30.96 -12.70 6.19
CA VAL A 350 -31.10 -12.38 7.61
C VAL A 350 -30.59 -13.61 8.38
N PRO A 351 -29.63 -13.46 9.31
CA PRO A 351 -29.07 -14.59 10.05
C PRO A 351 -30.10 -15.17 11.04
N PRO A 352 -29.89 -16.41 11.52
CA PRO A 352 -30.67 -16.95 12.62
C PRO A 352 -30.55 -16.07 13.87
N LYS A 353 -31.64 -15.92 14.65
CA LYS A 353 -31.64 -15.09 15.86
C LYS A 353 -30.56 -15.49 16.87
N ALA A 354 -30.29 -16.79 17.03
CA ALA A 354 -29.25 -17.30 17.92
C ALA A 354 -27.84 -16.78 17.54
N VAL A 355 -27.58 -16.49 16.26
CA VAL A 355 -26.31 -15.88 15.83
C VAL A 355 -26.21 -14.44 16.34
N VAL A 356 -27.29 -13.66 16.24
CA VAL A 356 -27.33 -12.28 16.74
C VAL A 356 -27.14 -12.25 18.26
N GLU A 357 -27.83 -13.12 18.98
CA GLU A 357 -27.70 -13.25 20.44
C GLU A 357 -26.25 -13.61 20.85
N LYS A 358 -25.59 -14.49 20.09
CA LYS A 358 -24.19 -14.86 20.30
C LYS A 358 -23.23 -13.68 20.07
N LEU A 359 -23.42 -12.92 18.99
CA LEU A 359 -22.65 -11.71 18.68
C LEU A 359 -22.80 -10.65 19.78
N HIS A 360 -24.05 -10.38 20.21
CA HIS A 360 -24.35 -9.41 21.27
C HIS A 360 -23.74 -9.81 22.61
N LYS A 361 -23.77 -11.10 22.97
CA LYS A 361 -23.10 -11.59 24.19
C LYS A 361 -21.59 -11.32 24.19
N ALA A 362 -20.97 -11.27 23.01
CA ALA A 362 -19.57 -10.93 22.83
C ALA A 362 -19.31 -9.43 22.62
N GLY A 363 -20.34 -8.58 22.65
CA GLY A 363 -20.22 -7.15 22.43
C GLY A 363 -19.97 -6.74 20.97
N VAL A 364 -20.34 -7.60 20.01
CA VAL A 364 -20.22 -7.34 18.57
C VAL A 364 -21.54 -6.80 18.03
N LEU A 365 -21.53 -5.64 17.37
CA LEU A 365 -22.71 -5.06 16.74
C LEU A 365 -23.14 -5.87 15.52
N TYR A 366 -24.44 -5.99 15.30
CA TYR A 366 -25.02 -6.63 14.12
C TYR A 366 -25.61 -5.58 13.17
N ALA A 367 -25.11 -5.57 11.93
CA ALA A 367 -25.65 -4.81 10.84
C ALA A 367 -26.30 -5.72 9.78
N ASN A 368 -27.42 -5.30 9.18
CA ASN A 368 -28.03 -6.03 8.06
C ASN A 368 -28.23 -5.16 6.85
N MET A 369 -27.87 -5.67 5.67
CA MET A 369 -28.12 -4.98 4.42
C MET A 369 -29.53 -5.26 3.89
N VAL A 370 -30.22 -4.22 3.42
CA VAL A 370 -31.60 -4.30 2.93
C VAL A 370 -31.79 -3.48 1.65
N GLY A 371 -32.48 -4.06 0.66
CA GLY A 371 -32.90 -3.35 -0.55
C GLY A 371 -34.39 -3.00 -0.58
N HIS A 372 -35.11 -3.20 0.52
CA HIS A 372 -36.56 -2.94 0.63
C HIS A 372 -36.96 -2.64 2.08
N PRO A 373 -37.85 -1.66 2.37
CA PRO A 373 -38.24 -1.29 3.74
C PRO A 373 -38.78 -2.45 4.59
N LYS A 374 -39.63 -3.31 4.00
CA LYS A 374 -40.10 -4.56 4.64
C LYS A 374 -38.99 -5.45 5.22
N HIS A 375 -37.80 -5.49 4.59
CA HIS A 375 -36.69 -6.30 5.10
C HIS A 375 -36.02 -5.67 6.32
N ALA A 376 -36.07 -4.35 6.47
CA ALA A 376 -35.54 -3.65 7.64
C ALA A 376 -36.28 -4.08 8.92
N HIS A 377 -37.62 -4.15 8.88
CA HIS A 377 -38.41 -4.64 10.02
C HIS A 377 -37.99 -6.04 10.46
N LYS A 378 -37.80 -6.96 9.51
CA LYS A 378 -37.38 -8.34 9.80
C LYS A 378 -36.01 -8.39 10.48
N ALA A 379 -35.05 -7.60 10.02
CA ALA A 379 -33.73 -7.51 10.62
C ALA A 379 -33.78 -6.88 12.02
N CYS A 380 -34.53 -5.79 12.22
CA CYS A 380 -34.70 -5.16 13.53
C CYS A 380 -35.39 -6.09 14.54
N GLN A 381 -36.39 -6.87 14.11
CA GLN A 381 -37.09 -7.84 14.98
C GLN A 381 -36.19 -8.92 15.56
N ILE A 382 -35.09 -9.26 14.88
CA ILE A 382 -34.11 -10.23 15.39
C ILE A 382 -32.91 -9.57 16.08
N GLY A 383 -32.89 -8.23 16.17
CA GLY A 383 -31.92 -7.48 16.95
C GLY A 383 -30.87 -6.72 16.16
N ALA A 384 -31.14 -6.29 14.91
CA ALA A 384 -30.21 -5.41 14.20
C ALA A 384 -29.94 -4.11 14.96
N ASP A 385 -28.65 -3.76 15.09
CA ASP A 385 -28.18 -2.51 15.68
C ASP A 385 -28.00 -1.43 14.59
N ILE A 386 -27.68 -1.86 13.38
CA ILE A 386 -27.49 -1.01 12.20
C ILE A 386 -28.25 -1.62 11.01
N ILE A 387 -28.94 -0.79 10.24
CA ILE A 387 -29.51 -1.17 8.95
C ILE A 387 -28.71 -0.47 7.85
N VAL A 388 -28.19 -1.27 6.91
CA VAL A 388 -27.53 -0.76 5.70
C VAL A 388 -28.55 -0.78 4.57
N ALA A 389 -29.20 0.36 4.29
CA ALA A 389 -30.16 0.46 3.19
C ALA A 389 -29.42 0.68 1.88
N GLN A 390 -29.43 -0.33 1.01
CA GLN A 390 -28.72 -0.29 -0.25
C GLN A 390 -29.66 0.05 -1.40
N GLY A 391 -29.54 1.28 -1.89
CA GLY A 391 -30.26 1.80 -3.04
C GLY A 391 -30.03 0.95 -4.27
N GLY A 392 -31.05 0.97 -5.13
CA GLY A 392 -31.15 0.23 -6.36
C GLY A 392 -29.81 0.26 -7.07
N GLU A 393 -29.21 1.44 -7.26
CA GLU A 393 -28.00 1.88 -8.00
C GLU A 393 -26.66 1.26 -7.56
N ALA A 394 -26.62 0.53 -6.45
CA ALA A 394 -25.42 -0.14 -5.96
C ALA A 394 -24.86 -1.20 -6.92
N GLY A 395 -23.56 -1.48 -6.79
CA GLY A 395 -22.92 -2.65 -7.38
C GLY A 395 -23.13 -3.89 -6.51
N GLY A 396 -22.95 -5.08 -7.09
CA GLY A 396 -23.16 -6.34 -6.36
C GLY A 396 -24.63 -6.71 -6.25
N HIS A 397 -24.97 -7.59 -5.29
CA HIS A 397 -26.36 -7.98 -5.06
C HIS A 397 -27.17 -6.79 -4.57
N THR A 398 -28.21 -6.40 -5.32
CA THR A 398 -28.99 -5.20 -5.00
C THR A 398 -30.48 -5.36 -5.31
N GLY A 399 -31.30 -4.48 -4.72
CA GLY A 399 -32.73 -4.37 -4.97
C GLY A 399 -33.06 -3.58 -6.24
N ASP A 400 -34.29 -3.10 -6.32
CA ASP A 400 -34.81 -2.29 -7.43
C ASP A 400 -35.17 -0.85 -7.01
N ILE A 401 -35.35 -0.59 -5.71
CA ILE A 401 -35.83 0.70 -5.22
C ILE A 401 -34.69 1.72 -5.26
N PRO A 402 -34.83 2.86 -5.98
CA PRO A 402 -33.81 3.90 -6.06
C PRO A 402 -33.38 4.44 -4.69
N PHE A 403 -32.13 4.86 -4.57
CA PHE A 403 -31.53 5.41 -3.35
C PHE A 403 -32.40 6.49 -2.69
N SER A 404 -32.79 7.50 -3.45
CA SER A 404 -33.57 8.64 -2.96
C SER A 404 -34.95 8.26 -2.40
N VAL A 405 -35.47 7.10 -2.79
CA VAL A 405 -36.76 6.57 -2.30
C VAL A 405 -36.54 5.60 -1.14
N LEU A 406 -35.53 4.73 -1.24
CA LEU A 406 -35.29 3.68 -0.25
C LEU A 406 -34.83 4.23 1.09
N ILE A 407 -33.86 5.16 1.10
CA ILE A 407 -33.25 5.66 2.34
C ILE A 407 -34.29 6.26 3.30
N PRO A 408 -35.12 7.25 2.91
CA PRO A 408 -36.09 7.82 3.83
C PRO A 408 -37.17 6.81 4.24
N ALA A 409 -37.61 5.92 3.33
CA ALA A 409 -38.58 4.89 3.67
C ALA A 409 -38.04 3.88 4.70
N VAL A 410 -36.74 3.55 4.65
CA VAL A 410 -36.10 2.72 5.67
C VAL A 410 -35.91 3.51 6.97
N ALA A 411 -35.52 4.79 6.91
CA ALA A 411 -35.38 5.63 8.09
C ALA A 411 -36.69 5.67 8.91
N ASP A 412 -37.82 5.85 8.24
CA ASP A 412 -39.15 5.80 8.87
C ASP A 412 -39.48 4.42 9.41
N ALA A 413 -39.17 3.35 8.65
CA ALA A 413 -39.45 1.97 9.05
C ALA A 413 -38.70 1.55 10.33
N ILE A 414 -37.49 2.07 10.57
CA ILE A 414 -36.64 1.66 11.70
C ILE A 414 -36.77 2.58 12.93
N LYS A 415 -37.42 3.73 12.81
CA LYS A 415 -37.47 4.81 13.81
C LYS A 415 -37.90 4.36 15.21
N SER A 416 -38.84 3.41 15.29
CA SER A 416 -39.36 2.88 16.56
C SER A 416 -38.48 1.80 17.19
N TYR A 417 -37.49 1.27 16.47
CA TYR A 417 -36.67 0.17 16.95
C TYR A 417 -35.47 0.70 17.76
N ARG A 418 -35.01 -0.15 18.68
CA ARG A 418 -33.83 0.08 19.50
C ARG A 418 -32.92 -1.13 19.43
N SER A 419 -31.62 -0.88 19.42
CA SER A 419 -30.57 -1.89 19.49
C SER A 419 -30.67 -2.63 20.82
N PRO A 420 -30.79 -3.97 20.82
CA PRO A 420 -30.77 -4.77 22.06
C PRO A 420 -29.43 -4.71 22.79
N LEU A 421 -28.32 -4.52 22.06
CA LEU A 421 -26.98 -4.45 22.65
C LEU A 421 -26.70 -3.10 23.31
N THR A 422 -27.08 -2.00 22.66
CA THR A 422 -26.68 -0.64 23.09
C THR A 422 -27.80 0.16 23.75
N GLY A 423 -29.06 -0.26 23.58
CA GLY A 423 -30.26 0.50 23.99
C GLY A 423 -30.55 1.75 23.15
N GLN A 424 -29.69 2.09 22.18
CA GLN A 424 -29.82 3.27 21.33
C GLN A 424 -30.80 3.02 20.16
N PRO A 425 -31.28 4.08 19.47
CA PRO A 425 -31.93 3.94 18.17
C PRO A 425 -31.14 3.05 17.21
N VAL A 426 -31.84 2.22 16.43
CA VAL A 426 -31.20 1.49 15.33
C VAL A 426 -30.70 2.53 14.31
N TYR A 427 -29.41 2.47 14.00
CA TYR A 427 -28.80 3.43 13.08
C TYR A 427 -29.01 3.02 11.61
N LEU A 428 -29.12 4.01 10.74
CA LEU A 428 -29.22 3.80 9.30
C LEU A 428 -27.91 4.20 8.62
N ALA A 429 -27.32 3.27 7.87
CA ALA A 429 -26.28 3.56 6.90
C ALA A 429 -26.87 3.49 5.48
N ALA A 430 -26.66 4.54 4.68
CA ALA A 430 -27.14 4.59 3.30
C ALA A 430 -26.06 4.08 2.34
N GLY A 431 -26.39 3.07 1.54
CA GLY A 431 -25.50 2.50 0.52
C GLY A 431 -26.12 2.56 -0.87
N GLY A 432 -25.29 2.42 -1.90
CA GLY A 432 -25.70 2.61 -3.30
C GLY A 432 -25.85 4.09 -3.65
N GLY A 433 -25.38 4.53 -4.81
CA GLY A 433 -25.46 5.95 -5.19
C GLY A 433 -24.54 6.92 -4.43
N VAL A 434 -23.73 6.44 -3.47
CA VAL A 434 -22.76 7.26 -2.73
C VAL A 434 -21.39 7.22 -3.39
N PHE A 435 -20.81 8.40 -3.66
CA PHE A 435 -19.56 8.60 -4.39
C PHE A 435 -18.67 9.69 -3.81
N ASP A 436 -19.24 10.84 -3.45
CA ASP A 436 -18.54 12.04 -2.96
C ASP A 436 -19.32 12.72 -1.81
N GLY A 437 -18.87 13.91 -1.40
CA GLY A 437 -19.51 14.67 -0.32
C GLY A 437 -20.94 15.14 -0.61
N ARG A 438 -21.32 15.34 -1.88
CA ARG A 438 -22.70 15.70 -2.25
C ARG A 438 -23.65 14.55 -1.92
N SER A 439 -23.29 13.35 -2.36
CA SER A 439 -24.08 12.15 -2.08
C SER A 439 -24.09 11.76 -0.60
N LEU A 440 -22.99 12.01 0.13
CA LEU A 440 -22.93 11.86 1.58
C LEU A 440 -23.87 12.85 2.28
N ALA A 441 -23.80 14.15 1.95
CA ALA A 441 -24.70 15.15 2.51
C ALA A 441 -26.17 14.82 2.22
N ALA A 442 -26.49 14.40 0.99
CA ALA A 442 -27.83 13.96 0.62
C ALA A 442 -28.31 12.76 1.46
N ALA A 443 -27.45 11.76 1.68
CA ALA A 443 -27.77 10.61 2.53
C ALA A 443 -28.17 11.03 3.95
N LEU A 444 -27.41 11.95 4.55
CA LEU A 444 -27.68 12.47 5.89
C LEU A 444 -29.01 13.23 5.93
N MET A 445 -29.28 14.06 4.91
CA MET A 445 -30.56 14.78 4.80
C MET A 445 -31.76 13.85 4.57
N LEU A 446 -31.55 12.68 3.97
CA LEU A 446 -32.57 11.64 3.79
C LEU A 446 -32.83 10.80 5.06
N GLY A 447 -32.16 11.12 6.19
CA GLY A 447 -32.38 10.47 7.48
C GLY A 447 -31.39 9.35 7.83
N ALA A 448 -30.32 9.17 7.03
CA ALA A 448 -29.24 8.27 7.41
C ALA A 448 -28.31 8.91 8.44
N SER A 449 -27.63 8.08 9.22
CA SER A 449 -26.58 8.50 10.18
C SER A 449 -25.17 8.26 9.64
N ALA A 450 -25.04 7.45 8.60
CA ALA A 450 -23.77 7.08 7.97
C ALA A 450 -24.00 6.69 6.50
N VAL A 451 -22.90 6.42 5.77
CA VAL A 451 -22.94 5.87 4.41
C VAL A 451 -22.15 4.57 4.32
N TRP A 452 -22.54 3.71 3.38
CA TRP A 452 -21.84 2.49 2.98
C TRP A 452 -21.36 2.63 1.53
N VAL A 453 -20.05 2.63 1.33
CA VAL A 453 -19.44 3.03 0.05
C VAL A 453 -18.55 1.90 -0.47
N GLY A 454 -18.91 1.32 -1.61
CA GLY A 454 -18.17 0.22 -2.25
C GLY A 454 -17.43 0.67 -3.51
N THR A 455 -18.16 0.82 -4.61
CA THR A 455 -17.60 1.07 -5.96
C THR A 455 -16.58 2.20 -6.03
N ARG A 456 -16.75 3.31 -5.29
CA ARG A 456 -15.76 4.41 -5.22
C ARG A 456 -14.37 3.94 -4.77
N PHE A 457 -14.32 3.00 -3.83
CA PHE A 457 -13.06 2.51 -3.25
C PHE A 457 -12.40 1.42 -4.08
N VAL A 458 -13.07 0.86 -5.10
CA VAL A 458 -12.47 -0.21 -5.93
C VAL A 458 -11.19 0.27 -6.63
N ALA A 459 -11.17 1.49 -7.14
CA ALA A 459 -10.00 2.11 -7.77
C ALA A 459 -8.99 2.71 -6.78
N SER A 460 -9.20 2.56 -5.46
CA SER A 460 -8.28 3.11 -4.46
C SER A 460 -6.97 2.32 -4.38
N LYS A 461 -5.93 2.96 -3.82
CA LYS A 461 -4.61 2.35 -3.65
C LYS A 461 -4.64 1.08 -2.79
N GLU A 462 -5.46 1.08 -1.75
CA GLU A 462 -5.57 0.01 -0.75
C GLU A 462 -6.48 -1.14 -1.19
N SER A 463 -7.25 -0.95 -2.26
CA SER A 463 -8.12 -1.98 -2.82
C SER A 463 -7.32 -3.16 -3.37
N GLY A 464 -7.73 -4.38 -2.99
CA GLY A 464 -7.20 -5.63 -3.52
C GLY A 464 -7.74 -6.00 -4.91
N ALA A 465 -8.50 -5.13 -5.57
CA ALA A 465 -8.92 -5.34 -6.95
C ALA A 465 -7.71 -5.36 -7.89
N SER A 466 -7.78 -6.15 -8.97
CA SER A 466 -6.71 -6.19 -9.98
C SER A 466 -6.52 -4.82 -10.65
N GLU A 467 -5.30 -4.50 -11.08
CA GLU A 467 -5.04 -3.25 -11.79
C GLU A 467 -5.84 -3.15 -13.10
N HIS A 468 -6.16 -4.29 -13.73
CA HIS A 468 -7.11 -4.34 -14.83
C HIS A 468 -8.49 -3.83 -14.38
N ASN A 469 -9.08 -4.41 -13.33
CA ASN A 469 -10.40 -4.01 -12.83
C ASN A 469 -10.46 -2.54 -12.40
N LYS A 470 -9.40 -2.03 -11.76
CA LYS A 470 -9.31 -0.61 -11.37
C LYS A 470 -9.30 0.31 -12.59
N LYS A 471 -8.52 -0.01 -13.61
CA LYS A 471 -8.47 0.77 -14.87
C LYS A 471 -9.80 0.69 -15.62
N THR A 472 -10.38 -0.51 -15.72
CA THR A 472 -11.68 -0.72 -16.37
C THR A 472 -12.76 0.10 -15.68
N LEU A 473 -12.79 0.13 -14.33
CA LEU A 473 -13.70 0.99 -13.58
C LEU A 473 -13.52 2.48 -13.90
N VAL A 474 -12.28 2.98 -13.90
CA VAL A 474 -12.00 4.41 -14.15
C VAL A 474 -12.33 4.84 -15.59
N GLN A 475 -12.27 3.89 -16.52
CA GLN A 475 -12.64 4.09 -17.92
C GLN A 475 -14.13 3.87 -18.18
N ALA A 476 -14.87 3.34 -17.20
CA ALA A 476 -16.25 2.94 -17.40
C ALA A 476 -17.20 4.14 -17.51
N GLY A 477 -18.14 4.05 -18.44
CA GLY A 477 -19.28 4.97 -18.56
C GLY A 477 -20.49 4.54 -17.74
N PHE A 478 -21.52 5.41 -17.68
CA PHE A 478 -22.80 5.08 -17.03
C PHE A 478 -23.58 3.96 -17.75
N ASP A 479 -23.34 3.78 -19.04
CA ASP A 479 -23.94 2.78 -19.92
C ASP A 479 -23.26 1.40 -19.85
N GLN A 480 -22.18 1.29 -19.06
CA GLN A 480 -21.41 0.06 -18.87
C GLN A 480 -21.74 -0.65 -17.56
N VAL A 481 -22.92 -0.39 -16.98
CA VAL A 481 -23.46 -1.11 -15.84
C VAL A 481 -24.66 -1.94 -16.30
N ILE A 482 -24.67 -3.23 -15.97
CA ILE A 482 -25.78 -4.13 -16.26
C ILE A 482 -26.24 -4.85 -15.00
N LYS A 483 -27.54 -5.13 -14.91
CA LYS A 483 -28.12 -5.99 -13.87
C LYS A 483 -28.32 -7.37 -14.47
N THR A 484 -27.69 -8.38 -13.88
CA THR A 484 -27.70 -9.74 -14.40
C THR A 484 -27.95 -10.76 -13.30
N THR A 485 -28.41 -11.95 -13.66
CA THR A 485 -28.55 -13.09 -12.74
C THR A 485 -27.57 -14.23 -13.04
N ILE A 486 -26.75 -14.12 -14.09
CA ILE A 486 -25.97 -15.26 -14.60
C ILE A 486 -24.86 -15.73 -13.65
N PHE A 487 -24.35 -14.86 -12.78
CA PHE A 487 -23.25 -15.15 -11.86
C PHE A 487 -23.64 -15.97 -10.64
N THR A 488 -24.84 -15.74 -10.10
CA THR A 488 -25.25 -16.31 -8.79
C THR A 488 -26.71 -16.79 -8.76
N GLY A 489 -27.44 -16.63 -9.87
CA GLY A 489 -28.90 -16.77 -9.93
C GLY A 489 -29.68 -15.68 -9.16
N ARG A 490 -28.97 -14.72 -8.57
CA ARG A 490 -29.54 -13.55 -7.89
C ARG A 490 -29.18 -12.30 -8.67
N PRO A 491 -30.04 -11.26 -8.64
CA PRO A 491 -29.72 -10.02 -9.32
C PRO A 491 -28.47 -9.37 -8.74
N VAL A 492 -27.48 -9.15 -9.61
CA VAL A 492 -26.21 -8.49 -9.32
C VAL A 492 -26.03 -7.36 -10.33
N ARG A 493 -25.59 -6.20 -9.86
CA ARG A 493 -25.10 -5.14 -10.73
C ARG A 493 -23.59 -5.25 -10.93
N HIS A 494 -23.23 -5.22 -12.19
CA HIS A 494 -21.93 -5.62 -12.69
C HIS A 494 -21.51 -4.75 -13.86
N TYR A 495 -20.21 -4.70 -14.13
CA TYR A 495 -19.71 -4.13 -15.38
C TYR A 495 -20.19 -4.90 -16.61
N ALA A 496 -20.62 -4.19 -17.65
CA ALA A 496 -21.26 -4.78 -18.82
C ALA A 496 -20.25 -5.11 -19.92
N THR A 497 -19.63 -6.29 -19.85
CA THR A 497 -18.80 -6.82 -20.95
C THR A 497 -19.68 -7.25 -22.14
N PRO A 498 -19.15 -7.31 -23.37
CA PRO A 498 -19.90 -7.83 -24.52
C PRO A 498 -20.47 -9.23 -24.26
N TYR A 499 -19.71 -10.09 -23.58
CA TYR A 499 -20.17 -11.43 -23.18
C TYR A 499 -21.40 -11.40 -22.27
N ILE A 500 -21.39 -10.56 -21.23
CA ILE A 500 -22.51 -10.43 -20.29
C ILE A 500 -23.71 -9.79 -20.99
N LYS A 501 -23.50 -8.80 -21.85
CA LYS A 501 -24.56 -8.19 -22.66
C LYS A 501 -25.24 -9.23 -23.55
N ASN A 502 -24.48 -10.10 -24.21
CA ASN A 502 -25.06 -11.17 -25.03
C ASN A 502 -25.98 -12.10 -24.22
N TRP A 503 -25.61 -12.44 -22.98
CA TRP A 503 -26.48 -13.21 -22.09
C TRP A 503 -27.81 -12.51 -21.81
N GLU A 504 -27.78 -11.22 -21.48
CA GLU A 504 -28.96 -10.44 -21.11
C GLU A 504 -29.78 -9.93 -22.30
N GLU A 505 -29.19 -9.85 -23.50
CA GLU A 505 -29.84 -9.31 -24.72
C GLU A 505 -30.31 -10.41 -25.68
N ASN A 506 -29.62 -11.56 -25.74
CA ASN A 506 -29.90 -12.59 -26.74
C ASN A 506 -30.22 -13.98 -26.16
N ARG A 507 -30.01 -14.21 -24.85
CA ARG A 507 -30.09 -15.56 -24.24
C ARG A 507 -31.03 -15.65 -23.03
N GLN A 508 -32.04 -14.78 -22.96
CA GLN A 508 -32.92 -14.67 -21.79
C GLN A 508 -33.75 -15.94 -21.55
N GLU A 509 -34.16 -16.65 -22.60
CA GLU A 509 -34.88 -17.93 -22.45
C GLU A 509 -33.97 -19.02 -21.85
N GLU A 510 -32.68 -19.03 -22.22
CA GLU A 510 -31.70 -19.96 -21.64
C GLU A 510 -31.43 -19.63 -20.16
N ILE A 511 -31.34 -18.35 -19.80
CA ILE A 511 -31.27 -17.91 -18.40
C ILE A 511 -32.48 -18.45 -17.63
N LYS A 512 -33.70 -18.26 -18.14
CA LYS A 512 -34.93 -18.73 -17.48
C LYS A 512 -34.93 -20.24 -17.30
N GLU A 513 -34.53 -21.00 -18.32
CA GLU A 513 -34.49 -22.46 -18.28
C GLU A 513 -33.50 -22.96 -17.21
N LEU A 514 -32.26 -22.47 -17.24
CA LEU A 514 -31.20 -22.88 -16.31
C LEU A 514 -31.56 -22.52 -14.87
N LEU A 515 -32.00 -21.29 -14.61
CA LEU A 515 -32.44 -20.87 -13.29
C LEU A 515 -33.68 -21.66 -12.80
N GLY A 516 -34.59 -22.00 -13.71
CA GLY A 516 -35.76 -22.84 -13.43
C GLY A 516 -35.38 -24.26 -12.96
N LYS A 517 -34.23 -24.76 -13.41
CA LYS A 517 -33.62 -26.02 -12.97
C LYS A 517 -32.71 -25.88 -11.73
N GLY A 518 -32.50 -24.66 -11.23
CA GLY A 518 -31.59 -24.39 -10.11
C GLY A 518 -30.11 -24.36 -10.51
N ILE A 519 -29.82 -24.17 -11.79
CA ILE A 519 -28.46 -24.11 -12.34
C ILE A 519 -28.06 -22.65 -12.54
N VAL A 520 -26.85 -22.29 -12.11
CA VAL A 520 -26.28 -20.94 -12.33
C VAL A 520 -25.77 -20.85 -13.77
N PRO A 521 -26.29 -19.91 -14.61
CA PRO A 521 -26.02 -19.92 -16.05
C PRO A 521 -24.54 -19.83 -16.44
N LEU A 522 -23.79 -18.89 -15.84
CA LEU A 522 -22.39 -18.69 -16.19
C LEU A 522 -21.53 -19.88 -15.77
N GLN A 523 -21.74 -20.39 -14.55
CA GLN A 523 -21.01 -21.56 -14.06
C GLN A 523 -21.22 -22.77 -14.98
N TRP A 524 -22.46 -23.03 -15.40
CA TRP A 524 -22.79 -24.12 -16.30
C TRP A 524 -22.09 -23.99 -17.66
N GLU A 525 -22.02 -22.78 -18.21
CA GLU A 525 -21.37 -22.55 -19.51
C GLU A 525 -19.85 -22.70 -19.42
N LEU A 526 -19.22 -22.16 -18.37
CA LEU A 526 -17.78 -22.30 -18.17
C LEU A 526 -17.39 -23.78 -17.97
N GLU A 527 -18.14 -24.53 -17.15
CA GLU A 527 -17.92 -25.97 -16.98
C GLU A 527 -18.10 -26.76 -18.30
N LYS A 528 -18.98 -26.29 -19.20
CA LYS A 528 -19.16 -26.87 -20.52
C LYS A 528 -17.98 -26.55 -21.43
N TYR A 529 -17.51 -25.30 -21.45
CA TYR A 529 -16.38 -24.88 -22.28
C TYR A 529 -15.08 -25.57 -21.85
N ASP A 530 -14.85 -25.74 -20.55
CA ASP A 530 -13.71 -26.50 -20.03
C ASP A 530 -13.71 -27.95 -20.54
N LYS A 531 -14.87 -28.63 -20.48
CA LYS A 531 -15.02 -30.00 -20.98
C LYS A 531 -14.83 -30.11 -22.49
N GLU A 532 -15.22 -29.08 -23.23
CA GLU A 532 -15.10 -29.03 -24.70
C GLU A 532 -13.74 -28.48 -25.18
N GLY A 533 -12.84 -28.07 -24.27
CA GLY A 533 -11.57 -27.44 -24.61
C GLY A 533 -11.70 -26.08 -25.29
N LYS A 534 -12.78 -25.34 -24.98
CA LYS A 534 -13.14 -24.04 -25.56
C LYS A 534 -12.94 -22.86 -24.61
N SER A 535 -12.43 -23.08 -23.39
CA SER A 535 -12.09 -21.96 -22.50
C SER A 535 -10.92 -21.17 -23.10
N THR A 536 -11.07 -19.85 -23.13
CA THR A 536 -10.04 -18.92 -23.64
C THR A 536 -9.84 -17.80 -22.62
N GLU A 537 -8.64 -17.23 -22.60
CA GLU A 537 -8.29 -16.07 -21.77
C GLU A 537 -9.26 -14.90 -22.00
N GLU A 538 -9.73 -14.72 -23.24
CA GLU A 538 -10.74 -13.70 -23.58
C GLU A 538 -12.11 -13.94 -22.90
N ILE A 539 -12.54 -15.19 -22.78
CA ILE A 539 -13.78 -15.54 -22.08
C ILE A 539 -13.59 -15.35 -20.58
N GLU A 540 -12.46 -15.77 -20.03
CA GLU A 540 -12.13 -15.60 -18.60
C GLU A 540 -12.09 -14.11 -18.21
N ASP A 541 -11.46 -13.26 -19.04
CA ASP A 541 -11.44 -11.81 -18.84
C ASP A 541 -12.86 -11.21 -18.89
N GLN A 542 -13.67 -11.59 -19.89
CA GLN A 542 -15.02 -11.06 -20.04
C GLN A 542 -16.03 -11.59 -19.02
N THR A 543 -15.69 -12.65 -18.29
CA THR A 543 -16.53 -13.30 -17.28
C THR A 543 -16.02 -13.10 -15.85
N THR A 544 -14.95 -12.32 -15.67
CA THR A 544 -14.44 -11.94 -14.35
C THR A 544 -15.48 -11.19 -13.55
N PHE A 545 -15.66 -11.59 -12.28
CA PHE A 545 -16.64 -10.96 -11.38
C PHE A 545 -16.17 -9.57 -10.91
N MET A 546 -16.71 -8.53 -11.53
CA MET A 546 -16.50 -7.11 -11.24
C MET A 546 -17.83 -6.39 -10.90
N PRO A 547 -18.28 -6.49 -9.63
CA PRO A 547 -19.42 -5.73 -9.12
C PRO A 547 -19.24 -4.22 -9.29
N MET A 548 -20.18 -3.55 -9.95
CA MET A 548 -20.08 -2.12 -10.23
C MET A 548 -21.45 -1.47 -10.14
N GLY A 549 -21.56 -0.38 -9.37
CA GLY A 549 -22.75 0.47 -9.33
C GLY A 549 -22.65 1.62 -10.33
N TYR A 550 -23.74 2.37 -10.53
CA TYR A 550 -23.76 3.52 -11.46
C TYR A 550 -22.75 4.62 -11.11
N VAL A 551 -22.40 4.74 -9.83
CA VAL A 551 -21.34 5.65 -9.39
C VAL A 551 -19.96 5.33 -9.97
N GLY A 552 -19.77 4.13 -10.55
CA GLY A 552 -18.55 3.78 -11.28
C GLY A 552 -18.26 4.76 -12.41
N GLY A 553 -19.28 5.24 -13.12
CA GLY A 553 -19.13 6.25 -14.17
C GLY A 553 -18.71 7.64 -13.67
N LEU A 554 -18.62 7.84 -12.35
CA LEU A 554 -18.09 9.06 -11.73
C LEU A 554 -16.65 8.87 -11.22
N VAL A 555 -16.14 7.64 -11.14
CA VAL A 555 -14.80 7.35 -10.65
C VAL A 555 -13.79 7.68 -11.74
N THR A 556 -13.09 8.80 -11.60
CA THR A 556 -12.11 9.27 -12.60
C THR A 556 -10.66 9.13 -12.17
N GLN A 557 -10.41 8.82 -10.89
CA GLN A 557 -9.06 8.76 -10.33
C GLN A 557 -8.65 7.31 -10.05
N LEU A 558 -7.49 6.94 -10.58
CA LEU A 558 -6.86 5.64 -10.34
C LEU A 558 -5.86 5.73 -9.19
N ASN A 559 -5.92 4.78 -8.26
CA ASN A 559 -5.00 4.64 -7.12
C ASN A 559 -4.95 5.87 -6.20
N GLN A 560 -6.05 6.62 -6.12
CA GLN A 560 -6.25 7.62 -5.07
C GLN A 560 -6.25 6.91 -3.70
N PRO A 561 -5.48 7.36 -2.69
CA PRO A 561 -5.49 6.74 -1.37
C PRO A 561 -6.90 6.77 -0.75
N ALA A 562 -7.33 5.67 -0.14
CA ALA A 562 -8.64 5.54 0.50
C ALA A 562 -8.84 6.61 1.59
N GLY A 563 -7.78 6.96 2.31
CA GLY A 563 -7.81 8.04 3.30
C GLY A 563 -8.09 9.42 2.69
N ASP A 564 -7.61 9.69 1.47
CA ASP A 564 -7.91 10.94 0.75
C ASP A 564 -9.36 10.95 0.26
N ILE A 565 -9.84 9.84 -0.30
CA ILE A 565 -11.24 9.68 -0.69
C ILE A 565 -12.16 9.99 0.50
N VAL A 566 -11.90 9.41 1.67
CA VAL A 566 -12.69 9.67 2.88
C VAL A 566 -12.64 11.14 3.28
N ARG A 567 -11.45 11.76 3.29
CA ARG A 567 -11.30 13.19 3.63
C ARG A 567 -12.09 14.08 2.69
N GLU A 568 -11.91 13.91 1.39
CA GLU A 568 -12.62 14.69 0.36
C GLU A 568 -14.14 14.56 0.50
N MET A 569 -14.63 13.33 0.72
CA MET A 569 -16.05 13.08 0.94
C MET A 569 -16.57 13.83 2.16
N VAL A 570 -15.88 13.72 3.29
CA VAL A 570 -16.31 14.33 4.56
C VAL A 570 -16.21 15.85 4.51
N ASP A 571 -15.10 16.40 4.02
CA ASP A 571 -14.87 17.85 3.96
C ASP A 571 -15.88 18.51 3.00
N GLN A 572 -16.10 17.93 1.83
CA GLN A 572 -17.08 18.44 0.88
C GLN A 572 -18.51 18.35 1.46
N ALA A 573 -18.88 17.25 2.13
CA ALA A 573 -20.19 17.14 2.78
C ALA A 573 -20.35 18.17 3.89
N TYR A 574 -19.31 18.39 4.70
CA TYR A 574 -19.31 19.38 5.77
C TYR A 574 -19.57 20.79 5.25
N GLU A 575 -18.87 21.22 4.20
CA GLU A 575 -19.09 22.55 3.62
C GLU A 575 -20.50 22.71 3.03
N LEU A 576 -21.00 21.70 2.32
CA LEU A 576 -22.37 21.71 1.75
C LEU A 576 -23.45 21.80 2.84
N LEU A 577 -23.25 21.13 3.97
CA LEU A 577 -24.20 21.16 5.08
C LEU A 577 -24.13 22.47 5.89
N ARG A 578 -22.98 23.17 5.85
CA ARG A 578 -22.77 24.43 6.59
C ARG A 578 -23.20 25.67 5.81
N SER A 579 -23.10 25.64 4.48
CA SER A 579 -23.40 26.77 3.59
C SER A 579 -24.38 26.35 2.48
N PRO A 580 -25.71 26.34 2.74
CA PRO A 580 -26.71 25.90 1.76
C PRO A 580 -26.86 26.83 0.54
N THR A 581 -26.28 28.03 0.57
CA THR A 581 -26.37 29.02 -0.52
C THR A 581 -25.17 28.85 -1.45
N GLY A 582 -25.40 28.18 -2.59
CA GLY A 582 -24.38 27.85 -3.59
C GLY A 582 -23.84 29.04 -4.38
N GLU A 583 -23.06 29.92 -3.74
CA GLU A 583 -22.31 30.97 -4.46
C GLU A 583 -20.91 30.53 -4.91
N ASP A 584 -20.38 29.38 -4.42
CA ASP A 584 -19.01 28.93 -4.74
C ASP A 584 -18.89 27.41 -5.09
N ILE A 585 -19.90 26.81 -5.73
CA ILE A 585 -19.82 25.41 -6.24
C ILE A 585 -19.64 25.40 -7.76
#